data_AF-A0A7K1SJE0-F1
#
_entry.id   AF-A0A7K1SJE0-F1
#
_cell.length_a   1.000
_cell.length_b   1.000
_cell.length_c   1.000
_cell.angle_alpha   90.00
_cell.angle_beta   90.00
_cell.angle_gamma   90.00
#
_symmetry.space_group_name_H-M   'P 1'
#
loop_
_entity.id
_entity.type
_entity.pdbx_description
1 polymer ?
#
loop_
_entity_poly.entity_id
_entity_poly.type
_entity_poly.pdbx_seq_one_letter_code
_entity_poly.pdbx_strand_id
1 'polypeptide(L)'
;MLRHLLIAFLLLPLLSLGQSSDDWVRLRQYAGEIGVDSLCYTPDSTCLKAYFTQIIYGKPSRRLSYQGLVEQMDTTRLRRLMRQFLNGADWCPLLDSLESHDPNYRQLKEYCMRCLIDDYMADSLTIEQVKTTLNTYRWLNRFPADKRVLVNIPSATLRVVDRQGVTRLTSRVIVGKAQTPTPSFTAQLTNIVTYPYWNVPRSIAVKELLPKIRKNPAVVLADMNLQVIDARGRIVPPDSVNWSGSITQTFPYWLRQSTGCDNALGVMKFGVNSPYDIYLHDTNQRGLFANGNRALSHGCIRVEKPVELANQLLVTARFEASFLTSCLKQASPKTIPLPKPVPIIITYNVLDIDETGAIRVYRDVYNWWQMPL
;
A
#
# COMPACT_ATOMS: atom_id res chain seq x y z
N MET A 1 58.84 55.81 16.59
CA MET A 1 58.49 54.43 16.16
C MET A 1 57.45 53.87 17.12
N LEU A 2 56.47 53.17 16.54
CA LEU A 2 55.12 52.83 17.01
C LEU A 2 54.94 52.39 18.49
N ARG A 3 53.85 52.92 19.10
CA ARG A 3 53.13 52.34 20.25
C ARG A 3 52.34 51.12 19.79
N HIS A 4 52.48 49.97 20.45
CA HIS A 4 51.60 48.82 20.25
C HIS A 4 50.46 48.83 21.29
N LEU A 5 49.24 49.06 20.81
CA LEU A 5 48.00 48.78 21.53
C LEU A 5 47.77 47.25 21.50
N LEU A 6 47.73 46.61 22.66
CA LEU A 6 47.12 45.28 22.81
C LEU A 6 45.60 45.45 22.86
N ILE A 7 44.91 45.03 21.80
CA ILE A 7 43.45 44.89 21.77
C ILE A 7 43.12 43.49 22.29
N ALA A 8 42.58 43.42 23.51
CA ALA A 8 42.01 42.20 24.05
C ALA A 8 40.67 41.93 23.36
N PHE A 9 40.60 40.88 22.52
CA PHE A 9 39.35 40.36 22.00
C PHE A 9 38.59 39.65 23.14
N LEU A 10 37.60 40.33 23.69
CA LEU A 10 36.56 39.72 24.52
C LEU A 10 35.74 38.77 23.64
N LEU A 11 36.00 37.47 23.76
CA LEU A 11 35.10 36.41 23.30
C LEU A 11 33.82 36.47 24.14
N LEU A 12 32.85 37.26 23.68
CA LEU A 12 31.48 37.18 24.16
C LEU A 12 30.91 35.81 23.74
N PRO A 13 30.27 35.06 24.66
CA PRO A 13 29.57 33.86 24.28
C PRO A 13 28.40 34.27 23.38
N LEU A 14 28.30 33.64 22.20
CA LEU A 14 27.08 33.68 21.39
C LEU A 14 25.94 33.14 22.27
N LEU A 15 25.16 34.05 22.85
CA LEU A 15 23.90 33.74 23.50
C LEU A 15 23.03 33.05 22.44
N SER A 16 22.71 31.78 22.65
CA SER A 16 21.67 31.11 21.87
C SER A 16 20.36 31.84 22.16
N LEU A 17 19.96 32.71 21.24
CA LEU A 17 18.64 33.33 21.30
C LEU A 17 17.62 32.19 21.22
N GLY A 18 16.81 32.04 22.26
CA GLY A 18 15.67 31.13 22.24
C GLY A 18 14.75 31.43 21.06
N GLN A 19 13.90 30.47 20.71
CA GLN A 19 12.97 30.52 19.57
C GLN A 19 12.39 31.93 19.31
N SER A 20 12.53 32.43 18.08
CA SER A 20 11.88 33.67 17.66
C SER A 20 10.41 33.44 17.26
N SER A 21 9.58 34.48 17.31
CA SER A 21 8.22 34.45 16.72
C SER A 21 8.25 34.02 15.26
N ASP A 22 9.34 34.33 14.55
CA ASP A 22 9.51 34.08 13.13
C ASP A 22 9.77 32.60 12.85
N ASP A 23 10.45 31.88 13.75
CA ASP A 23 10.65 30.42 13.64
C ASP A 23 9.33 29.66 13.75
N TRP A 24 8.43 30.13 14.62
CA TRP A 24 7.08 29.58 14.73
C TRP A 24 6.26 29.80 13.47
N VAL A 25 6.30 31.01 12.92
CA VAL A 25 5.60 31.35 11.67
C VAL A 25 6.13 30.50 10.51
N ARG A 26 7.45 30.36 10.38
CA ARG A 26 8.09 29.51 9.36
C ARG A 26 7.67 28.05 9.46
N LEU A 27 7.67 27.49 10.67
CA LEU A 27 7.23 26.11 10.89
C LEU A 27 5.77 25.90 10.50
N ARG A 28 4.87 26.80 10.90
CA ARG A 28 3.44 26.69 10.55
C ARG A 28 3.20 26.84 9.05
N GLN A 29 3.88 27.78 8.40
CA GLN A 29 3.80 27.97 6.96
C GLN A 29 4.22 26.69 6.24
N TYR A 30 5.41 26.17 6.54
CA TYR A 30 5.91 24.93 5.96
C TYR A 30 4.96 23.75 6.19
N ALA A 31 4.47 23.58 7.42
CA ALA A 31 3.53 22.53 7.77
C ALA A 31 2.25 22.62 6.91
N GLY A 32 1.70 23.82 6.72
CA GLY A 32 0.55 24.06 5.87
C GLY A 32 0.79 23.74 4.38
N GLU A 33 1.97 24.07 3.85
CA GLU A 33 2.38 23.77 2.47
C GLU A 33 2.38 22.27 2.19
N ILE A 34 2.85 21.46 3.15
CA ILE A 34 2.90 20.00 3.02
C ILE A 34 1.63 19.29 3.52
N GLY A 35 0.58 20.03 3.91
CA GLY A 35 -0.72 19.49 4.29
C GLY A 35 -0.83 18.95 5.72
N VAL A 36 -0.05 19.52 6.64
CA VAL A 36 -0.26 19.38 8.08
C VAL A 36 -1.23 20.48 8.53
N ASP A 37 -2.36 20.09 9.12
CA ASP A 37 -3.41 21.03 9.54
C ASP A 37 -2.88 22.01 10.59
N SER A 38 -3.52 23.18 10.72
CA SER A 38 -3.21 24.09 11.83
C SER A 38 -3.68 23.47 13.15
N LEU A 39 -2.74 23.04 13.99
CA LEU A 39 -3.06 22.28 15.21
C LEU A 39 -3.20 23.16 16.46
N CYS A 40 -2.54 24.32 16.47
CA CYS A 40 -2.39 25.17 17.65
C CYS A 40 -1.86 26.56 17.29
N TYR A 41 -2.11 27.54 18.17
CA TYR A 41 -1.73 28.94 17.95
C TYR A 41 -0.39 29.32 18.60
N THR A 42 0.00 28.64 19.69
CA THR A 42 1.23 28.89 20.45
C THR A 42 2.18 27.68 20.42
N PRO A 43 3.51 27.87 20.32
CA PRO A 43 4.50 26.79 20.18
C PRO A 43 4.83 26.10 21.52
N ASP A 44 3.83 25.68 22.30
CA ASP A 44 4.11 24.90 23.50
C ASP A 44 4.62 23.49 23.16
N SER A 45 5.09 22.75 24.19
CA SER A 45 5.67 21.43 23.98
C SER A 45 4.71 20.40 23.36
N THR A 46 3.42 20.49 23.66
CA THR A 46 2.37 19.61 23.12
C THR A 46 2.13 19.93 21.65
N CYS A 47 2.04 21.22 21.35
CA CYS A 47 1.88 21.76 20.02
C CYS A 47 3.04 21.36 19.10
N LEU A 48 4.28 21.59 19.54
CA LEU A 48 5.48 21.23 18.76
C LEU A 48 5.58 19.73 18.56
N LYS A 49 5.26 18.92 19.58
CA LYS A 49 5.21 17.47 19.44
C LYS A 49 4.21 17.06 18.35
N ALA A 50 3.04 17.68 18.30
CA ALA A 50 2.02 17.37 17.31
C ALA A 50 2.47 17.75 15.89
N TYR A 51 3.02 18.96 15.69
CA TYR A 51 3.57 19.38 14.41
C TYR A 51 4.70 18.46 13.94
N PHE A 52 5.72 18.22 14.76
CA PHE A 52 6.87 17.41 14.40
C PHE A 52 6.46 15.96 14.11
N THR A 53 5.50 15.42 14.87
CA THR A 53 4.95 14.09 14.61
C THR A 53 4.28 14.03 13.25
N GLN A 54 3.43 15.00 12.88
CA GLN A 54 2.75 14.98 11.58
C GLN A 54 3.70 15.31 10.41
N ILE A 55 4.72 16.15 10.61
CA ILE A 55 5.74 16.48 9.61
C ILE A 55 6.64 15.26 9.31
N ILE A 56 7.00 14.47 10.34
CA ILE A 56 7.90 13.31 10.14
C ILE A 56 7.10 12.05 9.76
N TYR A 57 5.97 11.82 10.44
CA TYR A 57 5.25 10.54 10.45
C TYR A 57 3.84 10.61 9.90
N GLY A 58 3.38 11.77 9.41
CA GLY A 58 2.03 11.93 8.85
C GLY A 58 0.91 11.48 9.79
N LYS A 59 -0.25 11.21 9.21
CA LYS A 59 -1.43 10.61 9.85
C LYS A 59 -1.99 9.48 8.96
N PRO A 60 -2.64 8.46 9.55
CA PRO A 60 -3.30 7.41 8.76
C PRO A 60 -4.36 8.01 7.83
N SER A 61 -4.61 7.33 6.70
CA SER A 61 -5.71 7.70 5.80
C SER A 61 -7.05 7.61 6.52
N ARG A 62 -7.94 8.59 6.29
CA ARG A 62 -9.31 8.55 6.82
C ARG A 62 -10.11 7.35 6.31
N ARG A 63 -9.76 6.81 5.14
CA ARG A 63 -10.39 5.61 4.54
C ARG A 63 -9.61 4.33 4.84
N LEU A 64 -8.68 4.35 5.80
CA LEU A 64 -7.98 3.14 6.24
C LEU A 64 -8.96 2.24 7.00
N SER A 65 -9.29 1.11 6.38
CA SER A 65 -10.33 0.20 6.89
C SER A 65 -9.83 -0.80 7.93
N TYR A 66 -8.52 -1.08 7.95
CA TYR A 66 -7.88 -1.96 8.94
C TYR A 66 -6.40 -1.62 9.10
N GLN A 67 -5.91 -1.71 10.34
CA GLN A 67 -4.51 -1.50 10.72
C GLN A 67 -3.95 -2.72 11.44
N GLY A 68 -3.33 -3.63 10.68
CA GLY A 68 -2.67 -4.83 11.19
C GLY A 68 -1.17 -4.67 11.44
N LEU A 69 -0.60 -3.51 11.10
CA LEU A 69 0.79 -3.16 11.43
C LEU A 69 0.87 -2.32 12.71
N VAL A 70 1.87 -2.62 13.53
CA VAL A 70 2.21 -1.83 14.71
C VAL A 70 3.01 -0.61 14.27
N GLU A 71 2.53 0.58 14.65
CA GLU A 71 3.25 1.83 14.40
C GLU A 71 4.45 1.97 15.35
N GLN A 72 5.57 2.42 14.79
CA GLN A 72 6.78 2.72 15.53
C GLN A 72 7.28 4.11 15.13
N MET A 73 7.51 4.96 16.13
CA MET A 73 8.02 6.31 15.96
C MET A 73 9.26 6.49 16.85
N ASP A 74 10.32 7.10 16.30
CA ASP A 74 11.50 7.46 17.07
C ASP A 74 11.22 8.70 17.94
N THR A 75 10.72 8.43 19.15
CA THR A 75 10.39 9.47 20.15
C THR A 75 11.63 10.19 20.69
N THR A 76 12.81 9.58 20.59
CA THR A 76 14.07 10.19 21.00
C THR A 76 14.52 11.21 19.96
N ARG A 77 14.45 10.88 18.67
CA ARG A 77 14.65 11.83 17.57
C ARG A 77 13.67 12.99 17.66
N LEU A 78 12.37 12.72 17.88
CA LEU A 78 11.37 13.77 18.03
C LEU A 78 11.74 14.77 19.14
N ARG A 79 12.05 14.27 20.34
CA ARG A 79 12.45 15.14 21.48
C ARG A 79 13.73 15.92 21.18
N ARG A 80 14.71 15.33 20.50
CA ARG A 80 15.95 16.00 20.10
C ARG A 80 15.65 17.17 19.15
N LEU A 81 14.87 16.94 18.10
CA LEU A 81 14.53 17.96 17.10
C LEU A 81 13.70 19.09 17.72
N MET A 82 12.76 18.78 18.60
CA MET A 82 11.98 19.79 19.32
C MET A 82 12.86 20.69 20.19
N ARG A 83 13.84 20.12 20.91
CA ARG A 83 14.80 20.92 21.69
C ARG A 83 15.68 21.81 20.81
N GLN A 84 16.13 21.29 19.66
CA GLN A 84 16.89 22.10 18.71
C GLN A 84 16.08 23.31 18.23
N PHE A 85 14.80 23.11 17.89
CA PHE A 85 13.91 24.19 17.50
C PHE A 85 13.70 25.22 18.61
N LEU A 86 13.40 24.78 19.84
CA LEU A 86 13.20 25.68 20.99
C LEU A 86 14.45 26.49 21.34
N ASN A 87 15.64 25.93 21.08
CA ASN A 87 16.93 26.58 21.30
C ASN A 87 17.37 27.48 20.14
N GLY A 88 16.53 27.71 19.13
CA GLY A 88 16.84 28.59 18.00
C GLY A 88 17.83 27.99 16.99
N ALA A 89 17.79 26.68 16.75
CA ALA A 89 18.62 26.05 15.71
C ALA A 89 18.29 26.59 14.31
N ASP A 90 19.30 26.62 13.44
CA ASP A 90 19.15 27.05 12.05
C ASP A 90 18.02 26.30 11.33
N TRP A 91 17.15 27.05 10.67
CA TRP A 91 15.94 26.51 10.06
C TRP A 91 16.22 25.48 8.96
N CYS A 92 17.13 25.76 8.02
CA CYS A 92 17.36 24.88 6.87
C CYS A 92 17.87 23.48 7.27
N PRO A 93 18.90 23.32 8.13
CA PRO A 93 19.33 22.00 8.60
C PRO A 93 18.28 21.28 9.46
N LEU A 94 17.51 22.03 10.25
CA LEU A 94 16.41 21.47 11.04
C LEU A 94 15.31 20.92 10.14
N LEU A 95 14.92 21.69 9.11
CA LEU A 95 13.89 21.31 8.15
C LEU A 95 14.28 20.04 7.39
N ASP A 96 15.51 19.96 6.87
CA ASP A 96 16.03 18.75 6.23
C ASP A 96 15.98 17.53 7.18
N SER A 97 16.28 17.75 8.46
CA SER A 97 16.18 16.72 9.51
C SER A 97 14.74 16.30 9.85
N LEU A 98 13.74 17.12 9.52
CA LEU A 98 12.31 16.80 9.71
C LEU A 98 11.72 16.03 8.53
N GLU A 99 12.30 16.18 7.34
CA GLU A 99 11.72 15.67 6.11
C GLU A 99 11.87 14.16 5.92
N SER A 100 10.89 13.59 5.21
CA SER A 100 11.03 12.23 4.72
C SER A 100 12.16 12.19 3.69
N HIS A 101 13.05 11.21 3.85
CA HIS A 101 14.16 10.97 2.94
C HIS A 101 13.75 10.03 1.78
N ASP A 102 12.49 9.60 1.73
CA ASP A 102 11.95 8.83 0.62
C ASP A 102 12.07 9.66 -0.68
N PRO A 103 12.72 9.13 -1.74
CA PRO A 103 12.97 9.90 -2.97
C PRO A 103 11.67 10.32 -3.66
N ASN A 104 10.62 9.50 -3.58
CA ASN A 104 9.32 9.83 -4.17
C ASN A 104 8.65 10.96 -3.40
N TYR A 105 8.79 10.99 -2.07
CA TYR A 105 8.29 12.10 -1.25
C TYR A 105 8.93 13.43 -1.67
N ARG A 106 10.26 13.45 -1.83
CA ARG A 106 10.99 14.67 -2.21
C ARG A 106 10.53 15.19 -3.58
N GLN A 107 10.42 14.30 -4.57
CA GLN A 107 9.94 14.66 -5.90
C GLN A 107 8.49 15.17 -5.89
N LEU A 108 7.59 14.49 -5.17
CA LEU A 108 6.19 14.91 -5.04
C LEU A 108 6.06 16.25 -4.29
N LYS A 109 6.94 16.49 -3.30
CA LYS A 109 6.96 17.75 -2.56
C LYS A 109 7.38 18.88 -3.48
N GLU A 110 8.45 18.74 -4.25
CA GLU A 110 8.88 19.74 -5.24
C GLU A 110 7.78 20.04 -6.28
N TYR A 111 7.03 19.02 -6.70
CA TYR A 111 5.85 19.22 -7.52
C TYR A 111 4.75 20.01 -6.80
N CYS A 112 4.39 19.61 -5.58
CA CYS A 112 3.41 20.33 -4.76
C CYS A 112 3.76 21.81 -4.59
N MET A 113 5.04 22.12 -4.34
CA MET A 113 5.49 23.51 -4.18
C MET A 113 5.34 24.31 -5.47
N ARG A 114 5.61 23.72 -6.64
CA ARG A 114 5.35 24.37 -7.95
C ARG A 114 3.85 24.58 -8.20
N CYS A 115 3.03 23.60 -7.86
CA CYS A 115 1.57 23.71 -8.02
C CYS A 115 0.95 24.82 -7.17
N LEU A 116 1.53 25.12 -6.00
CA LEU A 116 1.10 26.24 -5.15
C LEU A 116 1.46 27.61 -5.75
N ILE A 117 2.41 27.68 -6.68
CA ILE A 117 2.93 28.93 -7.25
C ILE A 117 2.28 29.22 -8.61
N ASP A 118 2.19 28.21 -9.49
CA ASP A 118 1.97 28.43 -10.93
C ASP A 118 0.54 28.11 -11.43
N ASP A 119 -0.42 27.83 -10.53
CA ASP A 119 -1.76 27.28 -10.86
C ASP A 119 -1.66 26.01 -11.77
N TYR A 120 -0.50 25.34 -11.73
CA TYR A 120 -0.10 24.19 -12.55
C TYR A 120 -0.71 22.89 -12.01
N MET A 121 -2.03 22.87 -11.86
CA MET A 121 -2.77 21.63 -11.66
C MET A 121 -3.29 21.17 -13.02
N ALA A 122 -2.99 19.94 -13.42
CA ALA A 122 -3.78 19.30 -14.48
C ALA A 122 -5.26 19.39 -14.06
N ASP A 123 -6.17 19.70 -14.99
CA ASP A 123 -7.59 20.09 -14.79
C ASP A 123 -8.45 19.21 -13.83
N SER A 124 -7.89 18.13 -13.28
CA SER A 124 -8.54 17.16 -12.39
C SER A 124 -7.89 16.96 -11.01
N LEU A 125 -6.75 17.60 -10.71
CA LEU A 125 -6.04 17.42 -9.44
C LEU A 125 -6.26 18.58 -8.48
N THR A 126 -6.63 18.30 -7.23
CA THR A 126 -6.74 19.32 -6.18
C THR A 126 -5.51 19.35 -5.28
N ILE A 127 -5.22 20.51 -4.67
CA ILE A 127 -4.13 20.62 -3.69
C ILE A 127 -4.29 19.67 -2.50
N GLU A 128 -5.53 19.33 -2.13
CA GLU A 128 -5.83 18.35 -1.08
C GLU A 128 -5.37 16.93 -1.47
N GLN A 129 -5.55 16.54 -2.73
CA GLN A 129 -5.09 15.25 -3.24
C GLN A 129 -3.56 15.14 -3.25
N VAL A 130 -2.87 16.23 -3.61
CA VAL A 130 -1.40 16.33 -3.53
C VAL A 130 -0.94 16.19 -2.08
N LYS A 131 -1.50 17.00 -1.17
CA LYS A 131 -1.19 17.00 0.26
C LYS A 131 -1.46 15.64 0.93
N THR A 132 -2.53 14.96 0.52
CA THR A 132 -2.88 13.61 1.01
C THR A 132 -1.85 12.57 0.56
N THR A 133 -1.34 12.69 -0.66
CA THR A 133 -0.26 11.82 -1.14
C THR A 133 1.02 12.06 -0.35
N LEU A 134 1.42 13.33 -0.14
CA LEU A 134 2.57 13.67 0.73
C LEU A 134 2.41 13.12 2.14
N ASN A 135 1.21 13.26 2.73
CA ASN A 135 0.90 12.69 4.03
C ASN A 135 1.06 11.16 4.05
N THR A 136 0.62 10.47 3.00
CA THR A 136 0.75 9.00 2.90
C THR A 136 2.20 8.58 2.94
N TYR A 137 3.10 9.25 2.20
CA TYR A 137 4.53 8.96 2.23
C TYR A 137 5.16 9.21 3.61
N ARG A 138 4.77 10.28 4.31
CA ARG A 138 5.19 10.48 5.71
C ARG A 138 4.64 9.41 6.64
N TRP A 139 3.40 8.99 6.44
CA TRP A 139 2.76 7.93 7.24
C TRP A 139 3.46 6.58 7.09
N LEU A 140 4.04 6.27 5.92
CA LEU A 140 4.87 5.08 5.75
C LEU A 140 6.09 5.03 6.70
N ASN A 141 6.59 6.18 7.18
CA ASN A 141 7.70 6.23 8.15
C ASN A 141 7.33 5.64 9.52
N ARG A 142 6.03 5.42 9.80
CA ARG A 142 5.57 4.74 11.02
C ARG A 142 5.79 3.23 10.99
N PHE A 143 6.17 2.65 9.86
CA PHE A 143 6.32 1.20 9.70
C PHE A 143 7.75 0.85 9.25
N PRO A 144 8.75 1.00 10.13
CA PRO A 144 10.13 0.66 9.80
C PRO A 144 10.26 -0.83 9.49
N ALA A 145 10.82 -1.15 8.33
CA ALA A 145 11.05 -2.51 7.88
C ALA A 145 12.22 -2.55 6.89
N ASP A 146 12.90 -3.69 6.77
CA ASP A 146 13.98 -3.88 5.79
C ASP A 146 13.46 -3.82 4.36
N LYS A 147 12.24 -4.35 4.16
CA LYS A 147 11.47 -4.25 2.93
C LYS A 147 9.97 -4.23 3.27
N ARG A 148 9.18 -3.57 2.43
CA ARG A 148 7.71 -3.53 2.49
C ARG A 148 7.11 -3.61 1.10
N VAL A 149 5.90 -4.15 1.01
CA VAL A 149 5.09 -4.17 -0.21
C VAL A 149 4.10 -3.02 -0.15
N LEU A 150 4.13 -2.15 -1.15
CA LEU A 150 3.17 -1.06 -1.31
C LEU A 150 2.27 -1.38 -2.51
N VAL A 151 0.95 -1.31 -2.32
CA VAL A 151 -0.01 -1.38 -3.42
C VAL A 151 -0.79 -0.08 -3.46
N ASN A 152 -0.70 0.66 -4.56
CA ASN A 152 -1.52 1.84 -4.77
C ASN A 152 -2.69 1.47 -5.71
N ILE A 153 -3.92 1.60 -5.20
CA ILE A 153 -5.13 1.12 -5.87
C ILE A 153 -5.41 1.89 -7.19
N PRO A 154 -5.50 3.23 -7.22
CA PRO A 154 -5.75 3.99 -8.46
C PRO A 154 -4.74 3.73 -9.59
N SER A 155 -3.45 3.61 -9.26
CA SER A 155 -2.42 3.29 -10.27
C SER A 155 -2.40 1.82 -10.65
N ALA A 156 -3.04 0.97 -9.85
CA ALA A 156 -2.99 -0.48 -9.96
C ALA A 156 -1.55 -0.98 -10.13
N THR A 157 -0.69 -0.51 -9.21
CA THR A 157 0.75 -0.81 -9.18
C THR A 157 1.15 -1.32 -7.81
N LEU A 158 1.99 -2.36 -7.80
CA LEU A 158 2.69 -2.89 -6.64
C LEU A 158 4.16 -2.54 -6.73
N ARG A 159 4.71 -2.07 -5.60
CA ARG A 159 6.14 -1.85 -5.41
C ARG A 159 6.65 -2.63 -4.21
N VAL A 160 7.79 -3.30 -4.34
CA VAL A 160 8.60 -3.72 -3.19
C VAL A 160 9.61 -2.63 -2.96
N VAL A 161 9.57 -1.98 -1.80
CA VAL A 161 10.51 -0.90 -1.44
C VAL A 161 11.32 -1.30 -0.22
N ASP A 162 12.58 -0.90 -0.20
CA ASP A 162 13.45 -1.11 0.96
C ASP A 162 13.25 -0.05 2.04
N ARG A 163 14.05 -0.16 3.11
CA ARG A 163 14.05 0.77 4.24
C ARG A 163 14.28 2.23 3.82
N GLN A 164 15.08 2.48 2.78
CA GLN A 164 15.42 3.80 2.27
C GLN A 164 14.36 4.34 1.30
N GLY A 165 13.33 3.56 0.97
CA GLY A 165 12.30 3.93 -0.01
C GLY A 165 12.69 3.64 -1.45
N VAL A 166 13.81 2.95 -1.68
CA VAL A 166 14.24 2.56 -3.03
C VAL A 166 13.41 1.37 -3.51
N THR A 167 12.85 1.48 -4.71
CA THR A 167 12.04 0.42 -5.30
C THR A 167 12.92 -0.71 -5.82
N ARG A 168 12.70 -1.92 -5.32
CA ARG A 168 13.40 -3.17 -5.69
C ARG A 168 12.64 -4.00 -6.71
N LEU A 169 11.32 -3.83 -6.79
CA LEU A 169 10.46 -4.44 -7.80
C LEU A 169 9.27 -3.53 -8.05
N THR A 170 8.91 -3.37 -9.33
CA THR A 170 7.63 -2.79 -9.77
C THR A 170 6.87 -3.83 -10.59
N SER A 171 5.60 -4.02 -10.25
CA SER A 171 4.68 -4.92 -10.94
C SER A 171 3.33 -4.23 -11.15
N ARG A 172 2.72 -4.41 -12.32
CA ARG A 172 1.29 -4.09 -12.47
C ARG A 172 0.48 -5.05 -11.61
N VAL A 173 -0.67 -4.57 -11.14
CA VAL A 173 -1.67 -5.39 -10.47
C VAL A 173 -3.06 -5.17 -11.06
N ILE A 174 -3.98 -6.08 -10.75
CA ILE A 174 -5.42 -5.89 -10.96
C ILE A 174 -6.09 -5.88 -9.60
N VAL A 175 -6.81 -4.81 -9.32
CA VAL A 175 -7.52 -4.55 -8.05
C VAL A 175 -9.03 -4.69 -8.23
N GLY A 176 -9.80 -4.60 -7.14
CA GLY A 176 -11.25 -4.72 -7.14
C GLY A 176 -11.93 -3.71 -8.05
N LYS A 177 -13.12 -4.04 -8.55
CA LYS A 177 -14.01 -3.08 -9.23
C LYS A 177 -14.64 -2.12 -8.21
N ALA A 178 -15.20 -1.00 -8.66
CA ALA A 178 -15.91 -0.07 -7.77
C ALA A 178 -17.04 -0.73 -6.95
N GLN A 179 -17.72 -1.75 -7.50
CA GLN A 179 -18.79 -2.49 -6.80
C GLN A 179 -18.26 -3.53 -5.80
N THR A 180 -16.98 -3.90 -5.90
CA THR A 180 -16.29 -4.86 -5.01
C THR A 180 -14.87 -4.36 -4.75
N PRO A 181 -14.74 -3.19 -4.12
CA PRO A 181 -13.48 -2.47 -4.07
C PRO A 181 -12.44 -3.22 -3.24
N THR A 182 -11.17 -3.11 -3.63
CA THR A 182 -10.07 -3.47 -2.73
C THR A 182 -10.00 -2.41 -1.63
N PRO A 183 -10.14 -2.78 -0.34
CA PRO A 183 -10.03 -1.85 0.76
C PRO A 183 -8.59 -1.35 0.92
N SER A 184 -8.43 -0.12 1.44
CA SER A 184 -7.13 0.36 1.93
C SER A 184 -6.90 -0.15 3.35
N PHE A 185 -5.76 -0.81 3.59
CA PHE A 185 -5.41 -1.38 4.90
C PHE A 185 -3.90 -1.62 5.04
N THR A 186 -3.46 -1.89 6.26
CA THR A 186 -2.11 -2.41 6.55
C THR A 186 -2.18 -3.82 7.12
N ALA A 187 -1.26 -4.70 6.69
CA ALA A 187 -1.20 -6.09 7.13
C ALA A 187 0.20 -6.67 6.93
N GLN A 188 0.36 -7.97 7.20
CA GLN A 188 1.60 -8.68 6.97
C GLN A 188 1.40 -9.80 5.94
N LEU A 189 2.34 -9.94 5.01
CA LEU A 189 2.50 -11.13 4.19
C LEU A 189 3.19 -12.20 5.04
N THR A 190 2.65 -13.41 5.07
CA THR A 190 3.09 -14.47 6.00
C THR A 190 3.64 -15.70 5.28
N ASN A 191 3.13 -16.02 4.10
CA ASN A 191 3.51 -17.23 3.37
C ASN A 191 3.22 -17.11 1.87
N ILE A 192 3.87 -17.98 1.09
CA ILE A 192 3.60 -18.22 -0.32
C ILE A 192 2.95 -19.59 -0.45
N VAL A 193 1.90 -19.74 -1.25
CA VAL A 193 1.28 -21.01 -1.60
C VAL A 193 1.47 -21.25 -3.09
N THR A 194 2.18 -22.32 -3.44
CA THR A 194 2.34 -22.73 -4.83
C THR A 194 1.25 -23.72 -5.23
N TYR A 195 0.77 -23.62 -6.47
CA TYR A 195 -0.37 -24.38 -6.99
C TYR A 195 -1.58 -24.33 -6.04
N PRO A 196 -2.05 -23.12 -5.66
CA PRO A 196 -3.15 -23.00 -4.72
C PRO A 196 -4.45 -23.57 -5.29
N TYR A 197 -5.25 -24.21 -4.44
CA TYR A 197 -6.68 -24.36 -4.76
C TYR A 197 -7.36 -23.00 -4.69
N TRP A 198 -8.31 -22.76 -5.59
CA TRP A 198 -9.21 -21.62 -5.46
C TRP A 198 -10.48 -22.04 -4.73
N ASN A 199 -10.55 -21.77 -3.42
CA ASN A 199 -11.81 -21.88 -2.69
C ASN A 199 -12.70 -20.69 -3.07
N VAL A 200 -13.75 -20.94 -3.84
CA VAL A 200 -14.60 -19.89 -4.40
C VAL A 200 -15.34 -19.18 -3.27
N PRO A 201 -15.19 -17.85 -3.10
CA PRO A 201 -15.96 -17.09 -2.13
C PRO A 201 -17.47 -17.30 -2.32
N ARG A 202 -18.21 -17.41 -1.22
CA ARG A 202 -19.66 -17.68 -1.24
C ARG A 202 -20.42 -16.69 -2.12
N SER A 203 -20.03 -15.41 -2.11
CA SER A 203 -20.63 -14.37 -2.95
C SER A 203 -20.50 -14.67 -4.44
N ILE A 204 -19.32 -15.07 -4.92
CA ILE A 204 -19.06 -15.45 -6.32
C ILE A 204 -19.78 -16.75 -6.64
N ALA A 205 -19.72 -17.74 -5.74
CA ALA A 205 -20.43 -19.01 -5.92
C ALA A 205 -21.94 -18.76 -6.15
N VAL A 206 -22.58 -18.01 -5.27
CA VAL A 206 -24.04 -17.77 -5.30
C VAL A 206 -24.46 -16.85 -6.45
N LYS A 207 -23.73 -15.76 -6.70
CA LYS A 207 -24.16 -14.72 -7.66
C LYS A 207 -23.75 -15.04 -9.09
N GLU A 208 -22.66 -15.77 -9.32
CA GLU A 208 -22.08 -15.96 -10.65
C GLU A 208 -22.03 -17.42 -11.11
N LEU A 209 -21.62 -18.34 -10.24
CA LEU A 209 -21.38 -19.74 -10.64
C LEU A 209 -22.62 -20.61 -10.54
N LEU A 210 -23.32 -20.61 -9.41
CA LEU A 210 -24.53 -21.43 -9.20
C LEU A 210 -25.60 -21.19 -10.27
N PRO A 211 -25.89 -19.96 -10.73
CA PRO A 211 -26.82 -19.74 -11.84
C PRO A 211 -26.41 -20.43 -13.15
N LYS A 212 -25.11 -20.57 -13.41
CA LYS A 212 -24.58 -21.27 -14.59
C LYS A 212 -24.58 -22.79 -14.38
N ILE A 213 -24.09 -23.24 -13.23
CA ILE A 213 -24.02 -24.65 -12.85
C ILE A 213 -25.42 -25.26 -12.87
N ARG A 214 -26.44 -24.57 -12.34
CA ARG A 214 -27.84 -25.03 -12.38
C ARG A 214 -28.33 -25.41 -13.78
N LYS A 215 -27.90 -24.67 -14.81
CA LYS A 215 -28.32 -24.92 -16.19
C LYS A 215 -27.67 -26.17 -16.76
N ASN A 216 -26.36 -26.34 -16.54
CA ASN A 216 -25.58 -27.47 -17.04
C ASN A 216 -24.51 -27.90 -16.01
N PRO A 217 -24.85 -28.67 -14.96
CA PRO A 217 -23.95 -28.88 -13.84
C PRO A 217 -22.64 -29.57 -14.21
N ALA A 218 -22.72 -30.71 -14.91
CA ALA A 218 -21.56 -31.50 -15.30
C ALA A 218 -20.62 -30.71 -16.22
N VAL A 219 -21.18 -30.02 -17.21
CA VAL A 219 -20.40 -29.24 -18.20
C VAL A 219 -19.68 -28.08 -17.52
N VAL A 220 -20.39 -27.24 -16.75
CA VAL A 220 -19.79 -26.05 -16.13
C VAL A 220 -18.73 -26.43 -15.09
N LEU A 221 -18.98 -27.48 -14.29
CA LEU A 221 -17.99 -27.95 -13.32
C LEU A 221 -16.75 -28.52 -13.99
N ALA A 222 -16.90 -29.28 -15.09
CA ALA A 222 -15.78 -29.83 -15.85
C ALA A 222 -14.97 -28.73 -16.56
N ASP A 223 -15.63 -27.81 -17.28
CA ASP A 223 -15.01 -26.73 -18.04
C ASP A 223 -14.20 -25.78 -17.13
N MET A 224 -14.69 -25.56 -15.91
CA MET A 224 -14.03 -24.72 -14.93
C MET A 224 -13.15 -25.51 -13.95
N ASN A 225 -13.05 -26.83 -14.08
CA ASN A 225 -12.29 -27.70 -13.17
C ASN A 225 -12.65 -27.48 -11.68
N LEU A 226 -13.96 -27.35 -11.43
CA LEU A 226 -14.56 -27.11 -10.12
C LEU A 226 -14.95 -28.44 -9.46
N GLN A 227 -14.61 -28.54 -8.18
CA GLN A 227 -14.98 -29.63 -7.29
C GLN A 227 -16.02 -29.12 -6.30
N VAL A 228 -17.03 -29.94 -6.02
CA VAL A 228 -17.99 -29.69 -4.95
C VAL A 228 -17.45 -30.32 -3.67
N ILE A 229 -17.35 -29.54 -2.59
CA ILE A 229 -16.78 -29.99 -1.32
C ILE A 229 -17.83 -29.90 -0.21
N ASP A 230 -17.98 -30.98 0.56
CA ASP A 230 -18.88 -31.03 1.73
C ASP A 230 -18.27 -30.42 3.00
N ALA A 231 -19.08 -30.25 4.04
CA ALA A 231 -18.67 -29.74 5.35
C ALA A 231 -17.50 -30.51 6.00
N ARG A 232 -17.22 -31.75 5.56
CA ARG A 232 -16.13 -32.60 6.04
C ARG A 232 -14.88 -32.51 5.14
N GLY A 233 -14.88 -31.66 4.13
CA GLY A 233 -13.77 -31.47 3.20
C GLY A 233 -13.67 -32.53 2.09
N ARG A 234 -14.70 -33.37 1.91
CA ARG A 234 -14.70 -34.46 0.92
C ARG A 234 -15.25 -33.97 -0.42
N ILE A 235 -14.69 -34.49 -1.52
CA ILE A 235 -15.20 -34.24 -2.86
C ILE A 235 -16.51 -34.99 -3.04
N VAL A 236 -17.55 -34.28 -3.45
CA VAL A 236 -18.88 -34.81 -3.70
C VAL A 236 -19.08 -34.96 -5.22
N PRO A 237 -19.47 -36.15 -5.70
CA PRO A 237 -19.83 -36.36 -7.11
C PRO A 237 -20.94 -35.39 -7.53
N PRO A 238 -20.79 -34.64 -8.66
CA PRO A 238 -21.77 -33.65 -9.06
C PRO A 238 -23.19 -34.18 -9.29
N ASP A 239 -23.33 -35.44 -9.72
CA ASP A 239 -24.60 -36.14 -9.91
C ASP A 239 -25.36 -36.44 -8.61
N SER A 240 -24.65 -36.56 -7.48
CA SER A 240 -25.25 -36.71 -6.14
C SER A 240 -25.77 -35.39 -5.55
N VAL A 241 -25.51 -34.26 -6.19
CA VAL A 241 -25.95 -32.94 -5.73
C VAL A 241 -27.28 -32.58 -6.38
N ASN A 242 -28.27 -32.22 -5.57
CA ASN A 242 -29.53 -31.68 -6.08
C ASN A 242 -29.34 -30.21 -6.52
N TRP A 243 -29.20 -29.99 -7.82
CA TRP A 243 -29.03 -28.65 -8.41
C TRP A 243 -30.33 -27.87 -8.63
N SER A 244 -31.50 -28.50 -8.61
CA SER A 244 -32.77 -27.91 -9.05
C SER A 244 -33.56 -27.16 -7.95
N GLY A 245 -33.08 -27.16 -6.69
CA GLY A 245 -33.75 -26.47 -5.56
C GLY A 245 -33.27 -25.03 -5.26
N SER A 246 -33.71 -24.48 -4.11
CA SER A 246 -33.28 -23.18 -3.54
C SER A 246 -31.81 -23.12 -3.10
N ILE A 247 -30.91 -23.72 -3.88
CA ILE A 247 -29.48 -23.81 -3.64
C ILE A 247 -28.81 -22.43 -3.47
N THR A 248 -29.37 -21.35 -4.00
CA THR A 248 -28.89 -19.98 -3.73
C THR A 248 -29.02 -19.55 -2.27
N GLN A 249 -29.96 -20.11 -1.51
CA GLN A 249 -30.16 -19.82 -0.08
C GLN A 249 -29.49 -20.87 0.83
N THR A 250 -29.53 -22.14 0.44
CA THR A 250 -29.16 -23.27 1.32
C THR A 250 -28.00 -24.14 0.86
N PHE A 251 -27.21 -23.77 -0.17
CA PHE A 251 -26.07 -24.59 -0.64
C PHE A 251 -25.14 -24.96 0.52
N PRO A 252 -25.14 -26.24 0.96
CA PRO A 252 -24.37 -26.69 2.13
C PRO A 252 -22.95 -27.10 1.77
N TYR A 253 -22.54 -26.83 0.52
CA TYR A 253 -21.25 -27.15 -0.04
C TYR A 253 -20.48 -25.86 -0.34
N TRP A 254 -19.19 -25.99 -0.64
CA TRP A 254 -18.45 -24.93 -1.33
C TRP A 254 -17.84 -25.46 -2.62
N LEU A 255 -17.56 -24.52 -3.53
CA LEU A 255 -16.88 -24.82 -4.78
C LEU A 255 -15.38 -24.59 -4.60
N ARG A 256 -14.58 -25.53 -5.07
CA ARG A 256 -13.11 -25.43 -5.08
C ARG A 256 -12.61 -25.69 -6.49
N GLN A 257 -11.88 -24.75 -7.07
CA GLN A 257 -11.17 -25.00 -8.32
C GLN A 257 -9.86 -25.73 -8.04
N SER A 258 -9.61 -26.80 -8.80
CA SER A 258 -8.36 -27.56 -8.74
C SER A 258 -7.20 -26.79 -9.39
N THR A 259 -5.99 -27.31 -9.30
CA THR A 259 -4.79 -26.70 -9.88
C THR A 259 -4.71 -26.93 -11.39
N GLY A 260 -4.06 -26.02 -12.11
CA GLY A 260 -3.89 -26.06 -13.57
C GLY A 260 -3.72 -24.66 -14.17
N CYS A 261 -3.49 -24.56 -15.48
CA CYS A 261 -3.41 -23.28 -16.19
C CYS A 261 -4.72 -22.48 -16.15
N ASP A 262 -5.84 -23.16 -15.94
CA ASP A 262 -7.19 -22.62 -15.86
C ASP A 262 -7.56 -22.11 -14.46
N ASN A 263 -6.70 -22.33 -13.45
CA ASN A 263 -6.94 -21.90 -12.09
C ASN A 263 -6.97 -20.36 -11.99
N ALA A 264 -8.04 -19.82 -11.40
CA ALA A 264 -8.25 -18.38 -11.27
C ALA A 264 -7.21 -17.66 -10.39
N LEU A 265 -6.51 -18.39 -9.52
CA LEU A 265 -5.39 -17.91 -8.71
C LEU A 265 -4.02 -18.16 -9.37
N GLY A 266 -4.00 -18.74 -10.57
CA GLY A 266 -2.77 -19.13 -11.26
C GLY A 266 -1.94 -20.12 -10.46
N VAL A 267 -0.61 -20.00 -10.55
CA VAL A 267 0.32 -20.95 -9.91
C VAL A 267 0.80 -20.50 -8.52
N MET A 268 0.45 -19.30 -8.07
CA MET A 268 1.00 -18.71 -6.84
C MET A 268 0.02 -17.78 -6.12
N LYS A 269 -0.09 -17.94 -4.80
CA LYS A 269 -0.85 -17.07 -3.90
C LYS A 269 0.04 -16.62 -2.74
N PHE A 270 -0.14 -15.39 -2.27
CA PHE A 270 0.54 -14.85 -1.09
C PHE A 270 -0.49 -14.66 0.02
N GLY A 271 -0.24 -15.27 1.17
CA GLY A 271 -1.07 -15.11 2.37
C GLY A 271 -0.90 -13.72 2.96
N VAL A 272 -2.03 -13.05 3.23
CA VAL A 272 -2.10 -11.75 3.90
C VAL A 272 -2.83 -11.96 5.23
N ASN A 273 -2.20 -11.56 6.34
CA ASN A 273 -2.84 -11.58 7.66
C ASN A 273 -3.73 -10.35 7.83
N SER A 274 -4.95 -10.42 7.30
CA SER A 274 -5.96 -9.37 7.39
C SER A 274 -7.33 -10.00 7.72
N PRO A 275 -8.29 -9.24 8.26
CA PRO A 275 -9.66 -9.73 8.47
C PRO A 275 -10.42 -9.92 7.15
N TYR A 276 -9.83 -9.51 6.02
CA TYR A 276 -10.40 -9.67 4.71
C TYR A 276 -9.93 -11.00 4.10
N ASP A 277 -10.82 -11.66 3.35
CA ASP A 277 -10.46 -12.78 2.47
C ASP A 277 -9.72 -12.30 1.20
N ILE A 278 -8.79 -11.37 1.36
CA ILE A 278 -8.01 -10.72 0.30
C ILE A 278 -6.59 -11.26 0.33
N TYR A 279 -6.09 -11.61 -0.85
CA TYR A 279 -4.74 -12.11 -1.05
C TYR A 279 -4.16 -11.52 -2.33
N LEU A 280 -2.83 -11.58 -2.43
CA LEU A 280 -2.13 -11.35 -3.68
C LEU A 280 -2.00 -12.70 -4.39
N HIS A 281 -2.14 -12.74 -5.71
CA HIS A 281 -2.04 -14.00 -6.45
C HIS A 281 -1.70 -13.82 -7.93
N ASP A 282 -1.23 -14.87 -8.58
CA ASP A 282 -1.14 -14.99 -10.04
C ASP A 282 -2.55 -15.08 -10.66
N THR A 283 -2.67 -15.16 -11.98
CA THR A 283 -3.96 -15.26 -12.67
C THR A 283 -3.82 -16.04 -13.97
N ASN A 284 -4.86 -16.78 -14.34
CA ASN A 284 -4.98 -17.36 -15.67
C ASN A 284 -5.28 -16.32 -16.77
N GLN A 285 -5.69 -15.09 -16.38
CA GLN A 285 -6.01 -13.99 -17.29
C GLN A 285 -4.89 -12.93 -17.34
N ARG A 286 -3.66 -13.32 -17.71
CA ARG A 286 -2.49 -12.43 -17.69
C ARG A 286 -2.57 -11.28 -18.72
N GLY A 287 -3.28 -11.48 -19.83
CA GLY A 287 -3.50 -10.42 -20.83
C GLY A 287 -4.16 -9.16 -20.27
N LEU A 288 -4.90 -9.25 -19.16
CA LEU A 288 -5.55 -8.10 -18.52
C LEU A 288 -4.56 -7.09 -17.91
N PHE A 289 -3.30 -7.45 -17.69
CA PHE A 289 -2.29 -6.50 -17.22
C PHE A 289 -1.95 -5.43 -18.27
N ALA A 290 -2.21 -5.69 -19.56
CA ALA A 290 -2.06 -4.72 -20.64
C ALA A 290 -3.16 -3.64 -20.65
N ASN A 291 -4.24 -3.82 -19.88
CA ASN A 291 -5.34 -2.85 -19.85
C ASN A 291 -4.90 -1.56 -19.13
N GLY A 292 -5.35 -0.41 -19.65
CA GLY A 292 -5.19 0.88 -18.99
C GLY A 292 -5.98 0.99 -17.68
N ASN A 293 -7.18 0.40 -17.62
CA ASN A 293 -7.95 0.26 -16.39
C ASN A 293 -7.83 -1.18 -15.85
N ARG A 294 -7.30 -1.32 -14.62
CA ARG A 294 -7.09 -2.61 -13.95
C ARG A 294 -7.89 -2.76 -12.64
N ALA A 295 -8.94 -1.98 -12.45
CA ALA A 295 -9.95 -2.23 -11.41
C ALA A 295 -10.98 -3.26 -11.91
N LEU A 296 -10.61 -4.55 -11.96
CA LEU A 296 -11.35 -5.63 -12.64
C LEU A 296 -11.64 -6.86 -11.76
N SER A 297 -11.11 -6.94 -10.55
CA SER A 297 -11.28 -8.10 -9.65
C SER A 297 -12.48 -7.95 -8.71
N HIS A 298 -12.68 -8.92 -7.82
CA HIS A 298 -13.66 -8.90 -6.73
C HIS A 298 -13.05 -8.52 -5.37
N GLY A 299 -11.98 -7.72 -5.38
CA GLY A 299 -11.31 -7.19 -4.18
C GLY A 299 -9.91 -7.77 -3.93
N CYS A 300 -9.64 -9.01 -4.37
CA CYS A 300 -8.28 -9.59 -4.37
C CYS A 300 -7.34 -8.91 -5.36
N ILE A 301 -6.04 -9.09 -5.19
CA ILE A 301 -5.02 -8.38 -5.97
C ILE A 301 -4.28 -9.38 -6.86
N ARG A 302 -4.49 -9.30 -8.18
CA ARG A 302 -3.74 -10.14 -9.12
C ARG A 302 -2.42 -9.45 -9.44
N VAL A 303 -1.30 -10.18 -9.44
CA VAL A 303 0.05 -9.65 -9.61
C VAL A 303 0.64 -10.12 -10.94
N GLU A 304 1.15 -9.20 -11.75
CA GLU A 304 1.76 -9.49 -13.07
C GLU A 304 3.07 -10.28 -12.94
N LYS A 305 3.87 -9.95 -11.93
CA LYS A 305 5.19 -10.54 -11.65
C LYS A 305 5.24 -11.31 -10.32
N PRO A 306 4.44 -12.38 -10.14
CA PRO A 306 4.33 -13.06 -8.85
C PRO A 306 5.61 -13.86 -8.53
N VAL A 307 6.31 -14.42 -9.53
CA VAL A 307 7.58 -15.14 -9.29
C VAL A 307 8.66 -14.20 -8.75
N GLU A 308 8.79 -13.03 -9.35
CA GLU A 308 9.72 -11.99 -8.92
C GLU A 308 9.33 -11.48 -7.54
N LEU A 309 8.03 -11.25 -7.28
CA LEU A 309 7.56 -10.90 -5.94
C LEU A 309 7.95 -11.97 -4.91
N ALA A 310 7.72 -13.25 -5.20
CA ALA A 310 8.12 -14.33 -4.30
C ALA A 310 9.62 -14.32 -4.00
N ASN A 311 10.46 -14.17 -5.03
CA ASN A 311 11.92 -14.10 -4.84
C ASN A 311 12.37 -12.86 -4.07
N GLN A 312 11.65 -11.73 -4.18
CA GLN A 312 11.91 -10.54 -3.36
C GLN A 312 11.53 -10.75 -1.89
N LEU A 313 10.52 -11.57 -1.60
CA LEU A 313 10.06 -11.84 -0.23
C LEU A 313 10.88 -12.92 0.50
N LEU A 314 11.51 -13.84 -0.25
CA LEU A 314 12.39 -14.88 0.30
C LEU A 314 13.81 -14.34 0.57
N VAL A 315 14.58 -15.06 1.40
CA VAL A 315 16.02 -14.75 1.63
C VAL A 315 16.85 -15.14 0.41
N THR A 316 16.55 -16.31 -0.16
CA THR A 316 17.22 -16.86 -1.34
C THR A 316 16.17 -17.07 -2.42
N ALA A 317 16.47 -16.62 -3.64
CA ALA A 317 15.62 -16.86 -4.79
C ALA A 317 15.38 -18.37 -4.96
N ARG A 318 14.12 -18.74 -5.15
CA ARG A 318 13.67 -20.14 -5.20
C ARG A 318 12.95 -20.49 -6.50
N PHE A 319 12.42 -19.50 -7.19
CA PHE A 319 11.54 -19.69 -8.34
C PHE A 319 12.16 -19.12 -9.60
N GLU A 320 12.19 -19.93 -10.65
CA GLU A 320 12.53 -19.49 -12.00
C GLU A 320 11.30 -18.89 -12.70
N ALA A 321 11.51 -18.03 -13.71
CA ALA A 321 10.42 -17.44 -14.49
C ALA A 321 9.51 -18.51 -15.14
N SER A 322 10.09 -19.66 -15.51
CA SER A 322 9.38 -20.82 -16.07
C SER A 322 8.34 -21.42 -15.10
N PHE A 323 8.41 -21.10 -13.81
CA PHE A 323 7.40 -21.53 -12.84
C PHE A 323 5.99 -21.07 -13.22
N LEU A 324 5.85 -19.88 -13.83
CA LEU A 324 4.58 -19.31 -14.27
C LEU A 324 3.84 -20.17 -15.31
N THR A 325 4.58 -20.95 -16.10
CA THR A 325 4.03 -21.79 -17.18
C THR A 325 3.98 -23.27 -16.82
N SER A 326 4.41 -23.64 -15.60
CA SER A 326 4.43 -25.05 -15.16
C SER A 326 3.04 -25.68 -15.06
N CYS A 327 2.02 -24.90 -14.69
CA CYS A 327 0.59 -25.25 -14.76
C CYS A 327 0.21 -26.69 -14.34
N LEU A 328 0.85 -27.23 -13.29
CA LEU A 328 0.64 -28.63 -12.91
C LEU A 328 -0.83 -28.90 -12.54
N LYS A 329 -1.44 -29.87 -13.22
CA LYS A 329 -2.79 -30.35 -12.91
C LYS A 329 -2.74 -31.29 -11.71
N GLN A 330 -3.75 -31.21 -10.83
CA GLN A 330 -3.89 -32.05 -9.63
C GLN A 330 -2.68 -32.02 -8.68
N ALA A 331 -1.86 -30.97 -8.75
CA ALA A 331 -0.78 -30.77 -7.83
C ALA A 331 -1.32 -30.50 -6.42
N SER A 332 -0.67 -31.04 -5.40
CA SER A 332 -0.97 -30.68 -4.02
C SER A 332 -0.39 -29.28 -3.73
N PRO A 333 -1.20 -28.34 -3.19
CA PRO A 333 -0.69 -27.03 -2.79
C PRO A 333 0.46 -27.16 -1.79
N LYS A 334 1.52 -26.36 -1.95
CA LYS A 334 2.62 -26.30 -0.98
C LYS A 334 2.69 -24.90 -0.38
N THR A 335 2.62 -24.83 0.95
CA THR A 335 2.80 -23.59 1.70
C THR A 335 4.25 -23.43 2.10
N ILE A 336 4.82 -22.29 1.77
CA ILE A 336 6.19 -21.89 2.10
C ILE A 336 6.08 -20.67 3.02
N PRO A 337 6.37 -20.80 4.32
CA PRO A 337 6.34 -19.67 5.23
C PRO A 337 7.43 -18.65 4.86
N LEU A 338 7.12 -17.37 5.02
CA LEU A 338 8.14 -16.34 4.93
C LEU A 338 9.01 -16.37 6.20
N PRO A 339 10.35 -16.28 6.09
CA PRO A 339 11.25 -16.31 7.25
C PRO A 339 10.94 -15.21 8.27
N LYS A 340 10.51 -14.05 7.78
CA LYS A 340 9.95 -12.95 8.55
C LYS A 340 8.71 -12.45 7.81
N PRO A 341 7.60 -12.14 8.51
CA PRO A 341 6.47 -11.49 7.88
C PRO A 341 6.89 -10.16 7.23
N VAL A 342 6.38 -9.89 6.03
CA VAL A 342 6.72 -8.67 5.28
C VAL A 342 5.53 -7.72 5.32
N PRO A 343 5.69 -6.46 5.78
CA PRO A 343 4.60 -5.50 5.76
C PRO A 343 4.03 -5.28 4.36
N ILE A 344 2.71 -5.27 4.26
CA ILE A 344 1.98 -4.81 3.09
C ILE A 344 1.08 -3.65 3.46
N ILE A 345 1.17 -2.57 2.68
CA ILE A 345 0.39 -1.35 2.86
C ILE A 345 -0.36 -1.08 1.55
N ILE A 346 -1.67 -1.02 1.65
CA ILE A 346 -2.56 -0.77 0.52
C ILE A 346 -3.11 0.64 0.65
N THR A 347 -2.75 1.49 -0.30
CA THR A 347 -3.07 2.92 -0.31
C THR A 347 -4.00 3.28 -1.46
N TYR A 348 -4.56 4.48 -1.37
CA TYR A 348 -5.42 5.06 -2.40
C TYR A 348 -4.94 6.48 -2.72
N ASN A 349 -3.91 6.59 -3.55
CA ASN A 349 -3.37 7.87 -3.99
C ASN A 349 -3.64 8.06 -5.48
N VAL A 350 -4.38 9.12 -5.83
CA VAL A 350 -4.65 9.50 -7.22
C VAL A 350 -3.48 10.25 -7.87
N LEU A 351 -2.46 10.63 -7.08
CA LEU A 351 -1.18 11.14 -7.55
C LEU A 351 -0.09 10.20 -7.04
N ASP A 352 0.79 9.73 -7.91
CA ASP A 352 1.96 8.94 -7.48
C ASP A 352 3.06 8.97 -8.55
N ILE A 353 4.20 8.36 -8.24
CA ILE A 353 5.29 8.16 -9.18
C ILE A 353 5.05 6.87 -9.98
N ASP A 354 5.11 6.96 -11.31
CA ASP A 354 4.97 5.82 -12.20
C ASP A 354 6.29 5.05 -12.39
N GLU A 355 6.26 3.96 -13.17
CA GLU A 355 7.42 3.11 -13.42
C GLU A 355 8.59 3.80 -14.14
N THR A 356 8.36 4.95 -14.78
CA THR A 356 9.40 5.74 -15.44
C THR A 356 10.02 6.80 -14.53
N GLY A 357 9.49 6.94 -13.30
CA GLY A 357 9.88 8.01 -12.38
C GLY A 357 9.13 9.32 -12.61
N ALA A 358 8.09 9.33 -13.46
CA ALA A 358 7.28 10.52 -13.70
C ALA A 358 6.14 10.62 -12.68
N ILE A 359 5.80 11.84 -12.30
CA ILE A 359 4.58 12.11 -11.52
C ILE A 359 3.39 11.91 -12.43
N ARG A 360 2.42 11.12 -11.97
CA ARG A 360 1.22 10.81 -12.74
C ARG A 360 -0.04 10.98 -11.91
N VAL A 361 -1.04 11.58 -12.53
CA VAL A 361 -2.42 11.62 -12.02
C VAL A 361 -3.17 10.41 -12.57
N TYR A 362 -3.76 9.64 -11.67
CA TYR A 362 -4.55 8.45 -11.93
C TYR A 362 -6.04 8.75 -11.70
N ARG A 363 -6.89 7.98 -12.37
CA ARG A 363 -8.34 8.10 -12.20
C ARG A 363 -8.75 7.71 -10.78
N ASP A 364 -9.74 8.42 -10.23
CA ASP A 364 -10.40 8.04 -8.97
C ASP A 364 -11.31 6.82 -9.20
N VAL A 365 -10.72 5.63 -9.31
CA VAL A 365 -11.38 4.39 -9.74
C VAL A 365 -12.61 3.98 -8.89
N TYR A 366 -12.70 4.45 -7.64
CA TYR A 366 -13.81 4.21 -6.72
C TYR A 366 -14.62 5.46 -6.37
N ASN A 367 -14.34 6.61 -7.01
CA ASN A 367 -14.98 7.90 -6.74
C ASN A 367 -14.91 8.34 -5.26
N TRP A 368 -13.87 7.92 -4.54
CA TRP A 368 -13.72 8.20 -3.10
C TRP A 368 -13.42 9.66 -2.79
N TRP A 369 -12.97 10.44 -3.78
CA TRP A 369 -12.78 11.88 -3.65
C TRP A 369 -14.05 12.68 -3.91
N GLN A 370 -15.09 12.06 -4.46
CA GLN A 370 -16.41 12.68 -4.67
C GLN A 370 -17.38 12.38 -3.52
N MET A 371 -17.03 11.42 -2.65
CA MET A 371 -17.83 11.04 -1.51
C MET A 371 -17.41 11.83 -0.27
N PRO A 372 -18.37 12.22 0.60
CA PRO A 372 -18.03 12.74 1.91
C PRO A 372 -17.17 11.73 2.70
N LEU A 373 -16.35 12.27 3.60
CA LEU A 373 -15.47 11.50 4.48
C LEU A 373 -16.18 10.99 5.72
#